data_AF-A0A0C3IV82-F1
#
_entry.id   AF-A0A0C3IV82-F1
#
_cell.length_a   1.000
_cell.length_b   1.000
_cell.length_c   1.000
_cell.angle_alpha   90.00
_cell.angle_beta   90.00
_cell.angle_gamma   90.00
#
_symmetry.space_group_name_H-M   'P 1'
#
loop_
_entity.id
_entity.type
_entity.pdbx_description
1 polymer ?
#
loop_
_entity_poly.entity_id
_entity_poly.type
_entity_poly.pdbx_seq_one_letter_code
_entity_poly.pdbx_strand_id
1 'polypeptide(L)'
;MDEAHSARKHNQIHRAFRGLKERATSVIAMTATPITTKAQDLYIMGQWMGIPGFDDHSEFLELNKEINRANRQDSKALREAGIEGSIIRGVFIGIRNQNTPDLLSPEVTCEWMVKIRDRFAHNVIRRTINSVDHAGNKLFGLKPYLEHTLKLRMYDNEMGALRSFAKDLVRENPIASADTRKNFYIEFRRSMLHPMLNPKNGGHWKKPLSLTHWQEEKTIKLDTLAHVVRHHLDSNGRAPLTMTEDGQTLTLAPDCLQDMSDYGEDDRVVIYSAFPSSNQALIDILDLYGIAATELNGTMSLKKRQAALDDFRTSTRTKGHRVLIISNVGMVGLNLACANVMVIVDTTWSALDDEQLRGRIFRYPQQKQVHIYRLIALGTPDVFLNNISFDKGQLHSAFIGCTDDIRALNLSMLLPS
;
A
#
# COMPACT_ATOMS: atom_id res chain seq x y z
N MET A 1 3.62 -17.63 -18.36
CA MET A 1 4.52 -16.82 -17.52
C MET A 1 3.68 -16.16 -16.45
N ASP A 2 3.85 -16.59 -15.20
CA ASP A 2 3.16 -16.01 -14.05
C ASP A 2 3.91 -14.79 -13.50
N GLU A 3 3.21 -13.89 -12.84
CA GLU A 3 3.71 -12.59 -12.37
C GLU A 3 4.52 -11.84 -13.44
N ALA A 4 3.92 -11.72 -14.63
CA ALA A 4 4.54 -11.18 -15.84
C ALA A 4 5.10 -9.75 -15.68
N HIS A 5 4.58 -8.99 -14.71
CA HIS A 5 5.09 -7.67 -14.33
C HIS A 5 6.58 -7.72 -13.90
N SER A 6 7.12 -8.87 -13.48
CA SER A 6 8.55 -9.04 -13.14
C SER A 6 9.50 -8.81 -14.32
N ALA A 7 9.03 -9.00 -15.56
CA ALA A 7 9.78 -8.84 -16.81
C ALA A 7 9.61 -7.47 -17.50
N ARG A 8 9.03 -6.49 -16.79
CA ARG A 8 8.73 -5.15 -17.31
C ARG A 8 9.93 -4.22 -17.52
N LYS A 9 11.11 -4.60 -17.02
CA LYS A 9 12.36 -3.84 -17.16
C LYS A 9 13.36 -4.71 -17.91
N HIS A 10 14.29 -4.10 -18.66
CA HIS A 10 15.38 -4.84 -19.32
C HIS A 10 16.41 -5.41 -18.32
N ASN A 11 15.98 -6.39 -17.53
CA ASN A 11 16.74 -7.12 -16.53
C ASN A 11 16.94 -8.58 -16.98
N GLN A 12 17.54 -9.40 -16.11
CA GLN A 12 17.78 -10.83 -16.39
C GLN A 12 16.47 -11.60 -16.64
N ILE A 13 15.39 -11.29 -15.90
CA ILE A 13 14.09 -11.94 -16.04
C ILE A 13 13.48 -11.63 -17.42
N HIS A 14 13.53 -10.36 -17.86
CA HIS A 14 13.08 -9.96 -19.19
C HIS A 14 13.82 -10.70 -20.30
N ARG A 15 15.16 -10.82 -20.20
CA ARG A 15 15.95 -11.58 -21.17
C ARG A 15 15.56 -13.07 -21.17
N ALA A 16 15.33 -13.65 -19.99
CA ALA A 16 14.87 -15.02 -19.87
C ALA A 16 13.49 -15.22 -20.51
N PHE A 17 12.53 -14.32 -20.25
CA PHE A 17 11.18 -14.39 -20.81
C PHE A 17 11.21 -14.26 -22.34
N ARG A 18 11.98 -13.31 -22.86
CA ARG A 18 12.16 -13.14 -24.31
C ARG A 18 12.78 -14.39 -24.95
N GLY A 19 13.85 -14.94 -24.37
CA GLY A 19 14.48 -16.15 -24.88
C GLY A 19 13.62 -17.41 -24.80
N LEU A 20 12.66 -17.46 -23.87
CA LEU A 20 11.63 -18.50 -23.82
C LEU A 20 10.58 -18.28 -24.92
N LYS A 21 10.13 -17.03 -25.13
CA LYS A 21 9.18 -16.67 -26.19
C LYS A 21 9.69 -17.05 -27.58
N GLU A 22 10.97 -16.81 -27.87
CA GLU A 22 11.59 -17.17 -29.15
C GLU A 22 11.59 -18.69 -29.44
N ARG A 23 11.42 -19.52 -28.40
CA ARG A 23 11.36 -20.98 -28.51
C ARG A 23 9.97 -21.55 -28.30
N ALA A 24 8.97 -20.72 -28.03
CA ALA A 24 7.61 -21.14 -27.73
C ALA A 24 6.68 -20.87 -28.91
N THR A 25 5.78 -21.82 -29.20
CA THR A 25 4.72 -21.64 -30.21
C THR A 25 3.70 -20.60 -29.78
N SER A 26 3.47 -20.45 -28.48
CA SER A 26 2.51 -19.50 -27.92
C SER A 26 2.94 -19.05 -26.53
N VAL A 27 2.58 -17.81 -26.16
CA VAL A 27 2.92 -17.22 -24.86
C VAL A 27 1.66 -16.73 -24.18
N ILE A 28 1.42 -17.21 -22.96
CA ILE A 28 0.41 -16.67 -22.06
C ILE A 28 1.13 -15.99 -20.91
N ALA A 29 0.82 -14.71 -20.70
CA ALA A 29 1.30 -13.91 -19.58
C ALA A 29 0.15 -13.69 -18.58
N MET A 30 0.43 -13.91 -17.30
CA MET A 30 -0.54 -13.70 -16.22
C MET A 30 0.02 -12.67 -15.26
N THR A 31 -0.77 -11.66 -14.95
CA THR A 31 -0.48 -10.69 -13.89
C THR A 31 -1.78 -10.02 -13.48
N ALA A 32 -2.01 -9.88 -12.18
CA ALA A 32 -3.17 -9.13 -11.70
C ALA A 32 -3.03 -7.62 -11.98
N THR A 33 -1.81 -7.15 -12.18
CA THR A 33 -1.45 -5.74 -12.10
C THR A 33 -0.35 -5.42 -13.13
N PRO A 34 -0.71 -5.22 -14.41
CA PRO A 34 0.24 -5.11 -15.51
C PRO A 34 1.07 -3.82 -15.48
N ILE A 35 0.64 -2.80 -14.73
CA ILE A 35 1.36 -1.52 -14.58
C ILE A 35 1.85 -1.38 -13.16
N THR A 36 3.10 -0.98 -13.03
CA THR A 36 3.73 -0.88 -11.71
C THR A 36 4.24 0.51 -11.40
N THR A 37 4.88 1.18 -12.37
CA THR A 37 5.58 2.43 -12.08
C THR A 37 5.59 3.44 -13.22
N LYS A 38 5.60 2.98 -14.49
CA LYS A 38 5.75 3.86 -15.65
C LYS A 38 5.05 3.31 -16.89
N ALA A 39 4.67 4.17 -17.83
CA ALA A 39 4.11 3.76 -19.12
C ALA A 39 5.08 2.86 -19.92
N GLN A 40 6.38 3.11 -19.82
CA GLN A 40 7.42 2.28 -20.44
C GLN A 40 7.34 0.81 -20.03
N ASP A 41 6.90 0.51 -18.80
CA ASP A 41 6.82 -0.86 -18.29
C ASP A 41 5.92 -1.72 -19.20
N LEU A 42 4.78 -1.17 -19.65
CA LEU A 42 3.86 -1.86 -20.55
C LEU A 42 4.39 -2.00 -21.97
N TYR A 43 5.08 -0.98 -22.48
CA TYR A 43 5.66 -1.06 -23.80
C TYR A 43 6.69 -2.19 -23.87
N ILE A 44 7.54 -2.29 -22.85
CA ILE A 44 8.51 -3.39 -22.70
C ILE A 44 7.78 -4.73 -22.59
N MET A 45 6.63 -4.78 -21.92
CA MET A 45 5.81 -5.99 -21.86
C MET A 45 5.24 -6.40 -23.21
N GLY A 46 4.68 -5.46 -23.97
CA GLY A 46 4.18 -5.70 -25.32
C GLY A 46 5.28 -6.25 -26.24
N GLN A 47 6.50 -5.71 -26.11
CA GLN A 47 7.69 -6.18 -26.84
C GLN A 47 8.02 -7.65 -26.58
N TRP A 48 8.21 -8.06 -25.32
CA TRP A 48 8.62 -9.44 -25.05
C TRP A 48 7.47 -10.44 -25.25
N MET A 49 6.22 -10.01 -25.08
CA MET A 49 5.04 -10.82 -25.42
C MET A 49 4.88 -11.01 -26.93
N GLY A 50 5.50 -10.16 -27.75
CA GLY A 50 5.35 -10.17 -29.20
C GLY A 50 3.97 -9.69 -29.66
N ILE A 51 3.40 -8.71 -28.95
CA ILE A 51 2.14 -8.08 -29.36
C ILE A 51 2.42 -7.19 -30.59
N PRO A 52 1.64 -7.31 -31.67
CA PRO A 52 1.82 -6.51 -32.87
C PRO A 52 1.87 -5.01 -32.55
N GLY A 53 2.84 -4.32 -33.17
CA GLY A 53 3.02 -2.88 -33.01
C GLY A 53 3.95 -2.46 -31.89
N PHE A 54 4.48 -3.36 -31.06
CA PHE A 54 5.52 -3.00 -30.06
C PHE A 54 6.96 -3.21 -30.55
N ASP A 55 7.14 -3.79 -31.74
CA ASP A 55 8.44 -4.16 -32.29
C ASP A 55 9.29 -2.94 -32.73
N ASP A 56 8.66 -1.78 -32.93
CA ASP A 56 9.35 -0.56 -33.33
C ASP A 56 10.13 0.04 -32.14
N HIS A 57 11.45 0.10 -32.29
CA HIS A 57 12.33 0.71 -31.32
C HIS A 57 12.27 2.25 -31.35
N SER A 58 11.92 2.84 -32.50
CA SER A 58 11.88 4.30 -32.68
C SER A 58 10.76 4.94 -31.87
N GLU A 59 9.58 4.31 -31.85
CA GLU A 59 8.44 4.76 -31.04
C GLU A 59 8.71 4.62 -29.53
N PHE A 60 9.40 3.57 -29.09
CA PHE A 60 9.84 3.47 -27.69
C PHE A 60 10.80 4.60 -27.30
N LEU A 61 11.69 5.00 -28.21
CA LEU A 61 12.58 6.14 -27.99
C LEU A 61 11.80 7.46 -27.94
N GLU A 62 10.75 7.61 -28.74
CA GLU A 62 9.86 8.77 -28.72
C GLU A 62 9.08 8.88 -27.41
N LEU A 63 8.43 7.80 -26.97
CA LEU A 63 7.80 7.68 -25.65
C LEU A 63 8.75 8.14 -24.53
N ASN A 64 10.00 7.67 -24.57
CA ASN A 64 11.00 8.08 -23.59
C ASN A 64 11.38 9.55 -23.70
N LYS A 65 11.54 10.09 -24.91
CA LYS A 65 11.88 11.49 -25.13
C LYS A 65 10.78 12.41 -24.61
N GLU A 66 9.52 12.14 -24.93
CA GLU A 66 8.38 12.97 -24.52
C GLU A 66 8.16 12.96 -23.01
N ILE A 67 8.14 11.79 -22.38
CA ILE A 67 8.01 11.67 -20.92
C ILE A 67 9.18 12.37 -20.21
N ASN A 68 10.42 12.19 -20.70
CA ASN A 68 11.58 12.85 -20.09
C ASN A 68 11.57 14.37 -20.30
N ARG A 69 11.07 14.86 -21.45
CA ARG A 69 10.90 16.28 -21.72
C ARG A 69 9.88 16.89 -20.76
N ALA A 70 8.72 16.26 -20.60
CA ALA A 70 7.69 16.69 -19.66
C ALA A 70 8.22 16.72 -18.22
N ASN A 71 8.88 15.65 -17.76
CA ASN A 71 9.49 15.60 -16.43
C ASN A 71 10.54 16.71 -16.19
N ARG A 72 11.31 17.09 -17.21
CA ARG A 72 12.28 18.20 -17.11
C ARG A 72 11.58 19.55 -17.00
N GLN A 73 10.50 19.76 -17.75
CA GLN A 73 9.67 20.96 -17.66
C GLN A 73 9.01 21.06 -16.29
N ASP A 74 8.42 19.98 -15.80
CA ASP A 74 7.84 19.89 -14.45
C ASP A 74 8.89 20.19 -13.39
N SER A 75 10.08 19.58 -13.48
CA SER A 75 11.18 19.86 -12.55
C SER A 75 11.60 21.33 -12.57
N LYS A 76 11.62 21.96 -13.75
CA LYS A 76 11.93 23.38 -13.92
C LYS A 76 10.83 24.27 -13.34
N ALA A 77 9.57 23.98 -13.62
CA ALA A 77 8.42 24.72 -13.09
C ALA A 77 8.36 24.64 -11.56
N LEU A 78 8.62 23.46 -10.99
CA LEU A 78 8.72 23.27 -9.53
C LEU A 78 9.90 24.05 -8.93
N ARG A 79 11.05 24.12 -9.62
CA ARG A 79 12.19 24.95 -9.21
C ARG A 79 11.84 26.44 -9.23
N GLU A 80 11.21 26.91 -10.31
CA GLU A 80 10.78 28.31 -10.47
C GLU A 80 9.72 28.72 -9.43
N ALA A 81 8.84 27.78 -9.06
CA ALA A 81 7.86 27.97 -7.99
C ALA A 81 8.46 27.94 -6.58
N GLY A 82 9.78 27.78 -6.43
CA GLY A 82 10.44 27.71 -5.12
C GLY A 82 10.11 26.45 -4.32
N ILE A 83 9.60 25.41 -4.99
CA ILE A 83 9.23 24.12 -4.39
C ILE A 83 10.46 23.19 -4.29
N GLU A 84 11.61 23.59 -4.86
CA GLU A 84 12.85 22.84 -4.72
C GLU A 84 13.47 22.92 -3.31
N GLY A 85 14.05 21.79 -2.88
CA GLY A 85 15.22 21.86 -1.99
C GLY A 85 15.13 21.14 -0.67
N SER A 86 14.03 20.46 -0.34
CA SER A 86 14.13 19.33 0.57
C SER A 86 12.88 18.48 0.51
N ILE A 87 13.03 17.20 0.18
CA ILE A 87 12.01 16.21 0.51
C ILE A 87 11.57 16.40 1.97
N ILE A 88 12.45 16.84 2.86
CA ILE A 88 12.19 17.11 4.28
C ILE A 88 11.22 18.29 4.46
N ARG A 89 11.23 19.33 3.61
CA ARG A 89 10.22 20.40 3.64
C ARG A 89 8.87 19.93 3.11
N GLY A 90 8.84 19.18 2.01
CA GLY A 90 7.60 18.61 1.46
C GLY A 90 7.01 17.45 2.28
N VAL A 91 7.84 16.78 3.08
CA VAL A 91 7.47 15.70 4.00
C VAL A 91 6.86 16.24 5.30
N PHE A 92 7.31 17.41 5.76
CA PHE A 92 6.74 18.08 6.95
C PHE A 92 5.60 19.05 6.62
N ILE A 93 5.52 19.55 5.39
CA ILE A 93 4.43 20.41 4.93
C ILE A 93 3.62 19.59 3.93
N GLY A 94 2.71 18.77 4.47
CA GLY A 94 1.73 17.99 3.71
C GLY A 94 0.66 18.83 3.00
N ILE A 95 1.01 20.04 2.57
CA ILE A 95 0.13 20.94 1.86
C ILE A 95 0.69 21.02 0.44
N ARG A 96 -0.03 20.44 -0.53
CA ARG A 96 0.00 21.00 -1.88
C ARG A 96 -0.43 22.45 -1.70
N ASN A 97 0.51 23.38 -1.78
CA ASN A 97 0.15 24.80 -1.83
C ASN A 97 -0.80 24.94 -3.03
N GLN A 98 -1.85 25.76 -2.88
CA GLN A 98 -2.77 26.12 -3.97
C GLN A 98 -2.03 26.71 -5.19
N ASN A 99 -0.75 27.05 -5.04
CA ASN A 99 0.18 27.52 -6.07
C ASN A 99 1.06 26.40 -6.67
N THR A 100 0.66 25.13 -6.60
CA THR A 100 1.41 24.05 -7.26
C THR A 100 1.16 24.16 -8.77
N PRO A 101 2.20 24.32 -9.61
CA PRO A 101 2.01 24.43 -11.05
C PRO A 101 1.39 23.13 -11.60
N ASP A 102 0.53 23.27 -12.61
CA ASP A 102 0.01 22.14 -13.36
C ASP A 102 1.19 21.40 -14.01
N LEU A 103 1.23 20.09 -13.78
CA LEU A 103 2.30 19.22 -14.26
C LEU A 103 1.90 18.66 -15.62
N LEU A 104 2.84 18.68 -16.56
CA LEU A 104 2.64 18.17 -17.92
C LEU A 104 2.86 16.65 -18.00
N SER A 105 3.69 16.09 -17.12
CA SER A 105 4.02 14.66 -17.17
C SER A 105 2.82 13.71 -17.04
N PRO A 106 1.77 13.97 -16.23
CA PRO A 106 0.61 13.08 -16.13
C PRO A 106 -0.19 13.04 -17.44
N GLU A 107 -0.39 14.17 -18.10
CA GLU A 107 -1.15 14.28 -19.35
C GLU A 107 -0.45 13.52 -20.48
N VAL A 108 0.83 13.83 -20.72
CA VAL A 108 1.66 13.14 -21.72
C VAL A 108 1.70 11.63 -21.44
N THR A 109 1.83 11.24 -20.18
CA THR A 109 1.82 9.82 -19.82
C THR A 109 0.46 9.19 -20.14
N CYS A 110 -0.64 9.85 -19.81
CA CYS A 110 -1.99 9.35 -20.09
C CYS A 110 -2.23 9.13 -21.60
N GLU A 111 -1.81 10.07 -22.45
CA GLU A 111 -1.92 9.95 -23.92
C GLU A 111 -1.21 8.69 -24.44
N TRP A 112 0.02 8.45 -23.98
CA TRP A 112 0.75 7.23 -24.32
C TRP A 112 0.08 5.97 -23.77
N MET A 113 -0.48 6.03 -22.56
CA MET A 113 -1.19 4.90 -21.97
C MET A 113 -2.42 4.49 -22.81
N VAL A 114 -3.16 5.45 -23.37
CA VAL A 114 -4.27 5.17 -24.29
C VAL A 114 -3.76 4.47 -25.56
N LYS A 115 -2.71 5.01 -26.21
CA LYS A 115 -2.10 4.38 -27.40
C LYS A 115 -1.65 2.94 -27.14
N ILE A 116 -0.98 2.71 -26.01
CA ILE A 116 -0.51 1.39 -25.60
C ILE A 116 -1.71 0.47 -25.34
N ARG A 117 -2.72 0.92 -24.59
CA ARG A 117 -3.93 0.15 -24.28
C ARG A 117 -4.63 -0.38 -25.51
N ASP A 118 -4.80 0.46 -26.54
CA ASP A 118 -5.53 0.07 -27.75
C ASP A 118 -4.85 -1.10 -28.48
N ARG A 119 -3.51 -1.20 -28.42
CA ARG A 119 -2.75 -2.37 -28.93
C ARG A 119 -2.91 -3.63 -28.07
N PHE A 120 -3.05 -3.45 -26.76
CA PHE A 120 -3.30 -4.55 -25.83
C PHE A 120 -4.76 -5.05 -25.89
N ALA A 121 -5.71 -4.25 -26.36
CA ALA A 121 -7.16 -4.53 -26.28
C ALA A 121 -7.56 -5.91 -26.85
N HIS A 122 -6.93 -6.36 -27.94
CA HIS A 122 -7.23 -7.66 -28.56
C HIS A 122 -6.43 -8.83 -27.98
N ASN A 123 -5.48 -8.56 -27.08
CA ASN A 123 -4.52 -9.51 -26.55
C ASN A 123 -4.66 -9.73 -25.03
N VAL A 124 -5.58 -9.01 -24.38
CA VAL A 124 -5.76 -9.03 -22.92
C VAL A 124 -7.18 -9.47 -22.57
N ILE A 125 -7.27 -10.46 -21.69
CA ILE A 125 -8.51 -10.80 -21.00
C ILE A 125 -8.37 -10.31 -19.56
N ARG A 126 -9.27 -9.42 -19.15
CA ARG A 126 -9.35 -8.95 -17.77
C ARG A 126 -10.77 -9.13 -17.25
N ARG A 127 -10.88 -9.70 -16.05
CA ARG A 127 -12.12 -9.80 -15.30
C ARG A 127 -11.96 -9.05 -13.98
N THR A 128 -13.05 -8.45 -13.51
CA THR A 128 -13.14 -7.75 -12.24
C THR A 128 -14.22 -8.40 -11.39
N ILE A 129 -14.38 -7.95 -10.14
CA ILE A 129 -15.48 -8.40 -9.26
C ILE A 129 -16.86 -8.12 -9.87
N ASN A 130 -16.96 -7.14 -10.77
CA ASN A 130 -18.19 -6.76 -11.45
C ASN A 130 -18.40 -7.52 -12.76
N SER A 131 -17.46 -8.37 -13.17
CA SER A 131 -17.62 -9.19 -14.37
C SER A 131 -18.76 -10.19 -14.20
N VAL A 132 -19.54 -10.34 -15.27
CA VAL A 132 -20.67 -11.27 -15.34
C VAL A 132 -20.35 -12.47 -16.23
N ASP A 133 -21.07 -13.56 -16.02
CA ASP A 133 -21.08 -14.71 -16.91
C ASP A 133 -21.88 -14.42 -18.19
N HIS A 134 -21.99 -15.42 -19.07
CA HIS A 134 -22.76 -15.30 -20.31
C HIS A 134 -24.27 -15.14 -20.09
N ALA A 135 -24.77 -15.42 -18.88
CA ALA A 135 -26.17 -15.32 -18.49
C ALA A 135 -26.46 -14.01 -17.74
N GLY A 136 -25.45 -13.14 -17.54
CA GLY A 136 -25.58 -11.87 -16.83
C GLY A 136 -25.44 -11.98 -15.31
N ASN A 137 -25.16 -13.17 -14.76
CA ASN A 137 -24.93 -13.32 -13.33
C ASN A 137 -23.52 -12.88 -12.97
N LYS A 138 -23.33 -12.25 -11.81
CA LYS A 138 -21.99 -11.90 -11.31
C LYS A 138 -21.14 -13.16 -11.18
N LEU A 139 -19.94 -13.14 -11.78
CA LEU A 139 -18.97 -14.23 -11.65
C LEU A 139 -18.47 -14.41 -10.22
N PHE A 140 -18.46 -13.32 -9.45
CA PHE A 140 -17.98 -13.28 -8.09
C PHE A 140 -19.02 -12.63 -7.18
N GLY A 141 -19.42 -13.32 -6.12
CA GLY A 141 -20.33 -12.81 -5.08
C GLY A 141 -19.63 -12.00 -3.98
N LEU A 142 -18.47 -11.41 -4.26
CA LEU A 142 -17.71 -10.66 -3.25
C LEU A 142 -18.39 -9.31 -2.96
N LYS A 143 -18.77 -9.08 -1.71
CA LYS A 143 -19.20 -7.75 -1.24
C LYS A 143 -18.02 -6.78 -1.37
N PRO A 144 -18.18 -5.56 -1.91
CA PRO A 144 -17.09 -4.58 -1.98
C PRO A 144 -16.44 -4.38 -0.61
N TYR A 145 -15.11 -4.35 -0.53
CA TYR A 145 -14.44 -4.04 0.73
C TYR A 145 -14.68 -2.58 1.15
N LEU A 146 -14.62 -2.32 2.45
CA LEU A 146 -14.74 -0.97 3.03
C LEU A 146 -13.36 -0.52 3.50
N GLU A 147 -12.87 0.60 2.96
CA GLU A 147 -11.58 1.19 3.35
C GLU A 147 -11.78 2.36 4.32
N HIS A 148 -11.06 2.31 5.44
CA HIS A 148 -11.14 3.25 6.55
C HIS A 148 -9.78 3.92 6.74
N THR A 149 -9.63 5.15 6.27
CA THR A 149 -8.40 5.92 6.47
C THR A 149 -8.45 6.64 7.82
N LEU A 150 -7.73 6.12 8.80
CA LEU A 150 -7.62 6.70 10.13
C LEU A 150 -6.54 7.79 10.12
N LYS A 151 -6.98 9.05 10.16
CA LYS A 151 -6.13 10.24 10.14
C LYS A 151 -5.60 10.53 11.54
N LEU A 152 -4.38 10.08 11.83
CA LEU A 152 -3.79 10.14 13.16
C LEU A 152 -3.05 11.45 13.40
N ARG A 153 -3.36 12.14 14.50
CA ARG A 153 -2.56 13.25 15.02
C ARG A 153 -1.60 12.71 16.08
N MET A 154 -0.31 12.65 15.75
CA MET A 154 0.72 12.20 16.69
C MET A 154 0.72 13.04 17.97
N TYR A 155 1.09 12.42 19.08
CA TYR A 155 1.27 13.12 20.35
C TYR A 155 2.43 14.11 20.27
N ASP A 156 2.41 15.16 21.09
CA ASP A 156 3.42 16.23 21.03
C ASP A 156 4.84 15.73 21.33
N ASN A 157 4.99 14.78 22.24
CA ASN A 157 6.26 14.13 22.56
C ASN A 157 6.79 13.32 21.34
N GLU A 158 5.92 12.57 20.68
CA GLU A 158 6.21 11.74 19.52
C GLU A 158 6.64 12.60 18.32
N MET A 159 5.86 13.65 18.05
CA MET A 159 6.15 14.63 16.99
C MET A 159 7.43 15.44 17.31
N GLY A 160 7.66 15.78 18.57
CA GLY A 160 8.88 16.44 19.03
C GLY A 160 10.13 15.60 18.77
N ALA A 161 10.10 14.31 19.15
CA ALA A 161 11.19 13.36 18.89
C ALA A 161 11.44 13.20 17.38
N LEU A 162 10.36 13.06 16.59
CA LEU A 162 10.44 12.92 15.14
C LEU A 162 11.06 14.15 14.46
N ARG A 163 10.71 15.37 14.92
CA ARG A 163 11.28 16.63 14.42
C ARG A 163 12.74 16.79 14.82
N SER A 164 13.13 16.40 16.03
CA SER A 164 14.54 16.42 16.45
C SER A 164 15.36 15.50 15.56
N PHE A 165 14.92 14.26 15.40
CA PHE A 165 15.55 13.27 14.54
C PHE A 165 15.69 13.76 13.09
N ALA A 166 14.64 14.38 12.55
CA ALA A 166 14.69 14.96 11.22
C ALA A 166 15.77 16.05 11.10
N LYS A 167 15.89 16.95 12.09
CA LYS A 167 16.94 17.99 12.09
C LYS A 167 18.33 17.39 12.11
N ASP A 168 18.56 16.36 12.91
CA ASP A 168 19.87 15.71 13.02
C ASP A 168 20.25 15.01 11.71
N LEU A 169 19.31 14.30 11.09
CA LEU A 169 19.52 13.71 9.78
C LEU A 169 19.83 14.74 8.68
N VAL A 170 19.18 15.91 8.69
CA VAL A 170 19.46 17.00 7.74
C VAL A 170 20.89 17.50 7.92
N ARG A 171 21.33 17.65 9.17
CA ARG A 171 22.68 18.13 9.51
C ARG A 171 23.75 17.15 9.06
N GLU A 172 23.53 15.85 9.25
CA GLU A 172 24.46 14.80 8.82
C GLU A 172 24.53 14.66 7.29
N ASN A 173 23.45 15.01 6.58
CA ASN A 173 23.32 14.80 5.14
C ASN A 173 22.84 16.07 4.42
N PRO A 174 23.65 17.14 4.38
CA PRO A 174 23.24 18.43 3.80
C PRO A 174 23.03 18.36 2.28
N ILE A 175 23.69 17.41 1.61
CA ILE A 175 23.56 17.19 0.17
C ILE A 175 22.79 15.88 -0.07
N ALA A 176 21.56 16.00 -0.53
CA ALA A 176 20.65 14.88 -0.73
C ALA A 176 21.01 14.07 -1.99
N SER A 177 21.98 13.16 -1.91
CA SER A 177 22.16 12.13 -2.94
C SER A 177 20.90 11.25 -3.06
N ALA A 178 20.68 10.59 -4.20
CA ALA A 178 19.50 9.72 -4.38
C ALA A 178 19.44 8.57 -3.35
N ASP A 179 20.59 7.98 -3.02
CA ASP A 179 20.67 6.89 -2.03
C ASP A 179 20.50 7.40 -0.59
N THR A 180 21.06 8.57 -0.29
CA THR A 180 20.88 9.25 1.00
C THR A 180 19.40 9.56 1.27
N ARG A 181 18.65 9.97 0.25
CA ARG A 181 17.19 10.22 0.34
C ARG A 181 16.39 8.97 0.68
N LYS A 182 16.75 7.83 0.09
CA LYS A 182 16.07 6.56 0.34
C LYS A 182 16.30 6.08 1.78
N ASN A 183 17.54 6.17 2.26
CA ASN A 183 17.90 5.81 3.63
C ASN A 183 17.26 6.75 4.65
N PHE A 184 17.31 8.07 4.42
CA PHE A 184 16.61 9.08 5.23
C PHE A 184 15.15 8.71 5.45
N TYR A 185 14.47 8.36 4.35
CA TYR A 185 13.05 8.07 4.36
C TYR A 185 12.70 6.77 5.11
N ILE A 186 13.52 5.72 4.96
CA ILE A 186 13.37 4.46 5.69
C ILE A 186 13.51 4.67 7.19
N GLU A 187 14.55 5.40 7.63
CA GLU A 187 14.76 5.64 9.06
C GLU A 187 13.66 6.51 9.66
N PHE A 188 13.17 7.50 8.90
CA PHE A 188 12.03 8.30 9.33
C PHE A 188 10.78 7.45 9.56
N ARG A 189 10.47 6.53 8.62
CA ARG A 189 9.31 5.65 8.75
C ARG A 189 9.36 4.72 9.96
N ARG A 190 10.54 4.22 10.31
CA ARG A 190 10.71 3.42 11.53
C ARG A 190 10.36 4.21 12.79
N SER A 191 10.81 5.47 12.85
CA SER A 191 10.51 6.37 13.97
C SER A 191 9.03 6.72 14.10
N MET A 192 8.24 6.62 13.03
CA MET A 192 6.79 6.91 13.07
C MET A 192 5.96 5.84 13.78
N LEU A 193 6.46 4.61 13.91
CA LEU A 193 5.78 3.60 14.71
C LEU A 193 6.12 3.77 16.19
N HIS A 194 7.41 3.94 16.48
CA HIS A 194 7.92 4.30 17.79
C HIS A 194 9.36 4.84 17.68
N PRO A 195 9.74 5.92 18.40
CA PRO A 195 11.10 6.48 18.32
C PRO A 195 12.21 5.46 18.63
N MET A 196 11.98 4.55 19.58
CA MET A 196 12.96 3.51 19.98
C MET A 196 13.12 2.36 18.96
N LEU A 197 12.32 2.31 17.89
CA LEU A 197 12.48 1.31 16.82
C LEU A 197 13.51 1.70 15.78
N ASN A 198 14.00 2.93 15.84
CA ASN A 198 15.05 3.40 14.97
C ASN A 198 16.41 3.23 15.65
N PRO A 199 17.29 2.35 15.15
CA PRO A 199 18.61 2.11 15.74
C PRO A 199 19.47 3.38 15.85
N LYS A 200 19.27 4.37 14.97
CA LYS A 200 20.01 5.63 14.99
C LYS A 200 19.63 6.55 16.15
N ASN A 201 18.47 6.34 16.77
CA ASN A 201 18.07 7.10 17.96
C ASN A 201 18.78 6.61 19.23
N GLY A 202 19.71 5.64 19.13
CA GLY A 202 20.34 4.98 20.28
C GLY A 202 19.37 4.14 21.11
N GLY A 203 18.11 4.07 20.68
CA GLY A 203 17.04 3.34 21.32
C GLY A 203 17.02 1.88 20.86
N HIS A 204 16.83 0.98 21.82
CA HIS A 204 16.41 -0.39 21.56
C HIS A 204 14.99 -0.53 22.09
N TRP A 205 14.09 -1.05 21.27
CA TRP A 205 12.74 -1.38 21.71
C TRP A 205 12.80 -2.26 22.96
N LYS A 206 12.06 -1.84 23.98
CA LYS A 206 11.82 -2.60 25.20
C LYS A 206 10.32 -2.72 25.36
N LYS A 207 9.84 -3.94 25.58
CA LYS A 207 8.44 -4.19 25.88
C LYS A 207 8.03 -3.40 27.13
N PRO A 208 6.95 -2.61 27.09
CA PRO A 208 6.43 -1.97 28.29
C PRO A 208 6.03 -3.01 29.34
N LEU A 209 6.26 -2.70 30.61
CA LEU A 209 6.02 -3.65 31.71
C LEU A 209 4.52 -3.89 31.99
N SER A 210 3.68 -2.89 31.71
CA SER A 210 2.25 -2.93 31.97
C SER A 210 1.50 -1.97 31.04
N LEU A 211 0.17 -2.13 30.98
CA LEU A 211 -0.71 -1.18 30.30
C LEU A 211 -0.60 0.24 30.89
N THR A 212 -0.39 0.38 32.21
CA THR A 212 -0.23 1.69 32.85
C THR A 212 1.04 2.39 32.38
N HIS A 213 2.16 1.66 32.31
CA HIS A 213 3.40 2.21 31.79
C HIS A 213 3.28 2.54 30.31
N TRP A 214 2.62 1.69 29.52
CA TRP A 214 2.35 1.97 28.11
C TRP A 214 1.59 3.29 27.92
N GLN A 215 0.62 3.64 28.77
CA GLN A 215 -0.09 4.92 28.63
C GLN A 215 0.82 6.16 28.77
N GLU A 216 1.96 6.05 29.45
CA GLU A 216 2.92 7.15 29.63
C GLU A 216 3.79 7.36 28.38
N GLU A 217 4.09 6.29 27.64
CA GLU A 217 5.01 6.30 26.50
C GLU A 217 4.36 5.91 25.16
N LYS A 218 3.02 5.77 25.14
CA LYS A 218 2.31 5.29 23.96
C LYS A 218 2.53 6.15 22.74
N THR A 219 2.52 5.51 21.58
CA THR A 219 2.50 6.17 20.28
C THR A 219 1.15 5.97 19.61
N ILE A 220 0.70 6.96 18.85
CA ILE A 220 -0.67 6.96 18.34
C ILE A 220 -0.93 5.76 17.42
N LYS A 221 0.07 5.34 16.62
CA LYS A 221 -0.07 4.21 15.70
C LYS A 221 -0.23 2.87 16.42
N LEU A 222 0.65 2.58 17.40
CA LEU A 222 0.60 1.32 18.15
C LEU A 222 -0.65 1.25 19.01
N ASP A 223 -1.05 2.37 19.64
CA ASP A 223 -2.25 2.44 20.46
C ASP A 223 -3.52 2.25 19.61
N THR A 224 -3.64 2.99 18.50
CA THR A 224 -4.77 2.87 17.57
C THR A 224 -4.88 1.46 17.01
N LEU A 225 -3.76 0.85 16.60
CA LEU A 225 -3.72 -0.52 16.12
C LEU A 225 -4.32 -1.49 17.14
N ALA A 226 -3.85 -1.43 18.39
CA ALA A 226 -4.30 -2.34 19.44
C ALA A 226 -5.82 -2.22 19.68
N HIS A 227 -6.35 -0.99 19.70
CA HIS A 227 -7.78 -0.73 19.87
C HIS A 227 -8.61 -1.24 18.67
N VAL A 228 -8.16 -1.01 17.44
CA VAL A 228 -8.84 -1.51 16.23
C VAL A 228 -8.87 -3.04 16.22
N VAL A 229 -7.74 -3.69 16.51
CA VAL A 229 -7.64 -5.15 16.55
C VAL A 229 -8.55 -5.70 17.65
N ARG A 230 -8.49 -5.14 18.86
CA ARG A 230 -9.33 -5.55 19.99
C ARG A 230 -10.82 -5.46 19.65
N HIS A 231 -11.25 -4.34 19.08
CA HIS A 231 -12.64 -4.10 18.71
C HIS A 231 -13.21 -5.23 17.85
N HIS A 232 -12.49 -5.62 16.79
CA HIS A 232 -12.91 -6.70 15.89
C HIS A 232 -12.77 -8.10 16.51
N LEU A 233 -11.86 -8.31 17.46
CA LEU A 233 -11.71 -9.61 18.12
C LEU A 233 -12.74 -9.88 19.23
N ASP A 234 -13.29 -8.82 19.83
CA ASP A 234 -14.27 -8.91 20.93
C ASP A 234 -15.60 -9.52 20.47
N SER A 235 -16.10 -9.10 19.30
CA SER A 235 -17.32 -9.64 18.69
C SER A 235 -17.25 -9.56 17.17
N ASN A 236 -17.90 -10.53 16.50
CA ASN A 236 -17.87 -10.65 15.05
C ASN A 236 -18.76 -9.59 14.37
N GLY A 237 -18.36 -9.12 13.19
CA GLY A 237 -19.21 -8.30 12.32
C GLY A 237 -19.49 -6.90 12.86
N ARG A 238 -18.60 -6.35 13.70
CA ARG A 238 -18.80 -5.02 14.27
C ARG A 238 -18.74 -3.94 13.20
N ALA A 239 -19.53 -2.91 13.46
CA ALA A 239 -19.39 -1.61 12.81
C ALA A 239 -17.91 -1.16 12.78
N PRO A 240 -17.43 -0.64 11.64
CA PRO A 240 -16.07 -0.15 11.57
C PRO A 240 -15.81 1.06 12.46
N LEU A 241 -14.54 1.26 12.79
CA LEU A 241 -14.09 2.43 13.54
C LEU A 241 -13.63 3.55 12.60
N THR A 242 -13.88 4.78 13.01
CA THR A 242 -13.32 5.99 12.41
C THR A 242 -12.55 6.80 13.46
N MET A 243 -11.73 7.73 12.99
CA MET A 243 -10.99 8.64 13.85
C MET A 243 -11.80 9.93 14.03
N THR A 244 -11.88 10.44 15.26
CA THR A 244 -12.48 11.76 15.54
C THR A 244 -11.64 12.90 14.96
N GLU A 245 -12.21 14.10 14.92
CA GLU A 245 -11.55 15.28 14.35
C GLU A 245 -10.24 15.67 15.06
N ASP A 246 -10.10 15.31 16.35
CA ASP A 246 -8.85 15.48 17.10
C ASP A 246 -7.69 14.66 16.52
N GLY A 247 -7.98 13.57 15.80
CA GLY A 247 -7.01 12.63 15.26
C GLY A 247 -6.44 11.64 16.28
N GLN A 248 -7.03 11.54 17.49
CA GLN A 248 -6.49 10.72 18.58
C GLN A 248 -7.48 9.72 19.17
N THR A 249 -8.79 9.96 19.00
CA THR A 249 -9.83 9.10 19.58
C THR A 249 -10.54 8.28 18.50
N LEU A 250 -10.74 6.99 18.77
CA LEU A 250 -11.53 6.11 17.90
C LEU A 250 -13.01 6.18 18.27
N THR A 251 -13.86 6.26 17.25
CA THR A 251 -15.33 6.22 17.40
C THR A 251 -15.93 5.26 16.37
N LEU A 252 -17.18 4.86 16.57
CA LEU A 252 -17.91 4.07 15.57
C LEU A 252 -18.17 4.94 14.34
N ALA A 253 -17.96 4.38 13.14
CA ALA A 253 -18.29 5.07 11.92
C ALA A 253 -19.82 5.30 11.85
N PRO A 254 -20.29 6.54 11.64
CA PRO A 254 -21.71 6.79 11.39
C PRO A 254 -22.14 6.07 10.09
N ASP A 255 -23.40 5.64 10.04
CA ASP A 255 -24.06 5.10 8.84
C ASP A 255 -23.56 3.74 8.29
N CYS A 256 -22.83 2.97 9.09
CA CYS A 256 -22.50 1.59 8.72
C CYS A 256 -23.63 0.61 9.07
N LEU A 257 -24.38 0.17 8.06
CA LEU A 257 -25.35 -0.93 8.21
C LEU A 257 -24.57 -2.22 8.53
N GLN A 258 -24.77 -2.77 9.74
CA GLN A 258 -24.24 -4.07 10.11
C GLN A 258 -25.01 -5.16 9.37
N ASP A 259 -24.30 -5.97 8.58
CA ASP A 259 -24.90 -7.10 7.89
C ASP A 259 -24.95 -8.32 8.83
N MET A 260 -26.17 -8.76 9.14
CA MET A 260 -26.43 -9.91 10.02
C MET A 260 -25.89 -11.23 9.47
N SER A 261 -25.48 -11.30 8.20
CA SER A 261 -24.81 -12.49 7.64
C SER A 261 -23.39 -12.71 8.17
N ASP A 262 -22.74 -11.69 8.72
CA ASP A 262 -21.31 -11.71 9.02
C ASP A 262 -20.98 -12.24 10.44
N TYR A 263 -22.00 -12.58 11.23
CA TYR A 263 -21.85 -13.04 12.62
C TYR A 263 -21.48 -14.52 12.77
N GLY A 264 -21.55 -15.31 11.70
CA GLY A 264 -21.42 -16.77 11.74
C GLY A 264 -20.00 -17.31 11.97
N GLU A 265 -18.95 -16.59 11.56
CA GLU A 265 -17.55 -16.99 11.75
C GLU A 265 -16.76 -15.94 12.53
N ASP A 266 -15.72 -16.37 13.25
CA ASP A 266 -14.84 -15.47 14.01
C ASP A 266 -14.08 -14.51 13.10
N ASP A 267 -14.04 -13.23 13.48
CA ASP A 267 -13.20 -12.23 12.81
C ASP A 267 -11.72 -12.59 12.94
N ARG A 268 -11.00 -12.46 11.82
CA ARG A 268 -9.55 -12.65 11.77
C ARG A 268 -8.89 -11.43 11.15
N VAL A 269 -7.79 -11.01 11.76
CA VAL A 269 -7.12 -9.75 11.45
C VAL A 269 -5.76 -10.02 10.83
N VAL A 270 -5.48 -9.39 9.69
CA VAL A 270 -4.15 -9.34 9.08
C VAL A 270 -3.57 -7.95 9.31
N ILE A 271 -2.40 -7.89 9.95
CA ILE A 271 -1.67 -6.64 10.16
C ILE A 271 -0.52 -6.62 9.16
N TYR A 272 -0.46 -5.56 8.35
CA TYR A 272 0.67 -5.31 7.47
C TYR A 272 1.62 -4.28 8.08
N SER A 273 2.90 -4.65 8.14
CA SER A 273 4.01 -3.83 8.59
C SER A 273 5.14 -3.90 7.56
N ALA A 274 5.60 -2.75 7.07
CA ALA A 274 6.64 -2.71 6.04
C ALA A 274 8.02 -3.11 6.59
N PHE A 275 8.20 -3.04 7.92
CA PHE A 275 9.48 -3.28 8.58
C PHE A 275 9.39 -4.49 9.51
N PRO A 276 9.87 -5.67 9.08
CA PRO A 276 9.93 -6.85 9.94
C PRO A 276 10.64 -6.60 11.28
N SER A 277 11.64 -5.71 11.29
CA SER A 277 12.36 -5.30 12.51
C SER A 277 11.45 -4.67 13.58
N SER A 278 10.28 -4.17 13.18
CA SER A 278 9.31 -3.52 14.05
C SER A 278 8.20 -4.47 14.52
N ASN A 279 8.14 -5.70 14.00
CA ASN A 279 7.04 -6.63 14.29
C ASN A 279 7.04 -7.10 15.74
N GLN A 280 8.21 -7.19 16.39
CA GLN A 280 8.27 -7.51 17.81
C GLN A 280 7.52 -6.47 18.66
N ALA A 281 7.59 -5.18 18.33
CA ALA A 281 6.83 -4.16 19.05
C ALA A 281 5.32 -4.30 18.85
N LEU A 282 4.88 -4.67 17.65
CA LEU A 282 3.46 -4.97 17.40
C LEU A 282 2.99 -6.14 18.27
N ILE A 283 3.77 -7.23 18.32
CA ILE A 283 3.46 -8.40 19.15
C ILE A 283 3.43 -8.02 20.64
N ASP A 284 4.44 -7.29 21.11
CA ASP A 284 4.56 -6.89 22.51
C ASP A 284 3.40 -6.01 22.98
N ILE A 285 2.98 -5.05 22.14
CA ILE A 285 1.84 -4.20 22.45
C ILE A 285 0.53 -4.99 22.37
N LEU A 286 0.32 -5.82 21.35
CA LEU A 286 -0.88 -6.66 21.28
C LEU A 286 -1.00 -7.59 22.49
N ASP A 287 0.11 -8.17 22.94
CA ASP A 287 0.14 -9.01 24.15
C ASP A 287 -0.22 -8.23 25.43
N LEU A 288 0.21 -6.97 25.56
CA LEU A 288 -0.23 -6.10 26.66
C LEU A 288 -1.74 -5.87 26.66
N TYR A 289 -2.36 -5.86 25.48
CA TYR A 289 -3.81 -5.77 25.30
C TYR A 289 -4.52 -7.14 25.42
N GLY A 290 -3.79 -8.22 25.73
CA GLY A 290 -4.31 -9.59 25.86
C GLY A 290 -4.59 -10.27 24.53
N ILE A 291 -3.96 -9.82 23.45
CA ILE A 291 -4.20 -10.28 22.08
C ILE A 291 -3.02 -11.12 21.61
N ALA A 292 -3.26 -12.42 21.41
CA ALA A 292 -2.27 -13.31 20.83
C ALA A 292 -2.16 -13.09 19.30
N ALA A 293 -0.95 -12.78 18.83
CA ALA A 293 -0.64 -12.61 17.42
C ALA A 293 0.51 -13.53 16.97
N THR A 294 0.48 -13.96 15.71
CA THR A 294 1.58 -14.69 15.07
C THR A 294 2.12 -13.90 13.89
N GLU A 295 3.42 -13.99 13.63
CA GLU A 295 4.10 -13.32 12.51
C GLU A 295 4.50 -14.32 11.42
N LEU A 296 4.46 -13.87 10.16
CA LEU A 296 5.20 -14.51 9.06
C LEU A 296 6.40 -13.66 8.67
N ASN A 297 7.59 -14.13 9.04
CA ASN A 297 8.85 -13.51 8.66
C ASN A 297 9.61 -14.36 7.62
N GLY A 298 10.56 -13.72 6.93
CA GLY A 298 11.36 -14.38 5.90
C GLY A 298 12.41 -15.36 6.43
N THR A 299 12.65 -15.38 7.73
CA THR A 299 13.63 -16.26 8.37
C THR A 299 13.02 -17.58 8.88
N MET A 300 11.68 -17.69 8.88
CA MET A 300 10.97 -18.91 9.23
C MET A 300 11.23 -20.03 8.21
N SER A 301 11.41 -21.25 8.71
CA SER A 301 11.38 -22.44 7.88
C SER A 301 9.99 -22.65 7.26
N LEU A 302 9.94 -23.33 6.12
CA LEU A 302 8.68 -23.64 5.43
C LEU A 302 7.67 -24.34 6.36
N LYS A 303 8.15 -25.27 7.20
CA LYS A 303 7.31 -25.98 8.19
C LYS A 303 6.73 -25.02 9.24
N LYS A 304 7.53 -24.11 9.80
CA LYS A 304 7.05 -23.12 10.79
C LYS A 304 6.06 -22.15 10.15
N ARG A 305 6.34 -21.68 8.92
CA ARG A 305 5.45 -20.81 8.16
C ARG A 305 4.10 -21.47 7.91
N GLN A 306 4.10 -22.74 7.51
CA GLN A 306 2.87 -23.51 7.29
C GLN A 306 2.08 -23.69 8.60
N ALA A 307 2.76 -24.05 9.70
CA ALA A 307 2.11 -24.19 11.00
C ALA A 307 1.45 -22.89 11.50
N ALA A 308 2.11 -21.74 11.33
CA ALA A 308 1.54 -20.44 11.68
C ALA A 308 0.31 -20.07 10.82
N LEU A 309 0.34 -20.40 9.52
CA LEU A 309 -0.80 -20.21 8.62
C LEU A 309 -1.98 -21.12 8.99
N ASP A 310 -1.71 -22.37 9.35
CA ASP A 310 -2.74 -23.33 9.72
C ASP A 310 -3.37 -22.98 11.07
N ASP A 311 -2.55 -22.55 12.04
CA ASP A 311 -3.05 -21.99 13.31
C ASP A 311 -3.92 -20.75 13.07
N PHE A 312 -3.47 -19.81 12.24
CA PHE A 312 -4.27 -18.63 11.90
C PHE A 312 -5.61 -19.00 11.25
N ARG A 313 -5.62 -19.92 10.28
CA ARG A 313 -6.83 -20.36 9.57
C ARG A 313 -7.82 -21.10 10.45
N THR A 314 -7.33 -21.90 11.39
CA THR A 314 -8.15 -22.75 12.26
C THR A 314 -8.40 -22.16 13.64
N SER A 315 -7.86 -20.97 13.91
CA SER A 315 -8.07 -20.24 15.15
C SER A 315 -9.55 -19.93 15.40
N THR A 316 -9.90 -19.86 16.69
CA THR A 316 -11.22 -19.54 17.21
C THR A 316 -11.07 -18.50 18.31
N ARG A 317 -12.18 -17.96 18.83
CA ARG A 317 -12.16 -16.99 19.93
C ARG A 317 -11.44 -17.47 21.19
N THR A 318 -11.38 -18.78 21.42
CA THR A 318 -10.77 -19.37 22.63
C THR A 318 -9.43 -20.08 22.37
N LYS A 319 -9.01 -20.25 21.10
CA LYS A 319 -7.82 -21.03 20.75
C LYS A 319 -7.12 -20.53 19.48
N GLY A 320 -5.79 -20.49 19.53
CA GLY A 320 -4.93 -20.12 18.40
C GLY A 320 -4.81 -18.61 18.23
N HIS A 321 -4.13 -18.18 17.17
CA HIS A 321 -3.88 -16.76 16.89
C HIS A 321 -4.84 -16.26 15.80
N ARG A 322 -5.80 -15.40 16.16
CA ARG A 322 -6.69 -14.73 15.19
C ARG A 322 -6.07 -13.49 14.54
N VAL A 323 -4.82 -13.18 14.87
CA VAL A 323 -4.06 -12.05 14.33
C VAL A 323 -2.80 -12.54 13.64
N LEU A 324 -2.63 -12.18 12.37
CA LEU A 324 -1.47 -12.51 11.55
C LEU A 324 -0.73 -11.23 11.14
N ILE A 325 0.53 -11.10 11.54
CA ILE A 325 1.40 -10.02 11.10
C ILE A 325 2.17 -10.47 9.84
N ILE A 326 2.08 -9.70 8.77
CA ILE A 326 2.80 -9.93 7.52
C ILE A 326 3.63 -8.71 7.13
N SER A 327 4.75 -8.98 6.46
CA SER A 327 5.58 -7.97 5.82
C SER A 327 5.58 -8.15 4.30
N ASN A 328 6.43 -7.40 3.59
CA ASN A 328 6.63 -7.56 2.15
C ASN A 328 6.97 -9.00 1.73
N VAL A 329 7.58 -9.79 2.61
CA VAL A 329 7.91 -11.20 2.35
C VAL A 329 6.66 -12.09 2.29
N GLY A 330 5.53 -11.63 2.84
CA GLY A 330 4.22 -12.29 2.75
C GLY A 330 3.40 -11.87 1.52
N MET A 331 3.85 -10.90 0.72
CA MET A 331 3.04 -10.31 -0.35
C MET A 331 2.97 -11.15 -1.63
N VAL A 332 3.66 -12.29 -1.71
CA VAL A 332 3.62 -13.20 -2.87
C VAL A 332 3.04 -14.55 -2.45
N GLY A 333 2.00 -14.99 -3.16
CA GLY A 333 1.48 -16.37 -3.08
C GLY A 333 0.68 -16.75 -1.83
N LEU A 334 0.46 -15.85 -0.86
CA LEU A 334 -0.39 -16.15 0.31
C LEU A 334 -1.89 -16.02 -0.03
N ASN A 335 -2.69 -17.01 0.38
CA ASN A 335 -4.15 -16.94 0.38
C ASN A 335 -4.63 -16.77 1.82
N LEU A 336 -5.21 -15.61 2.11
CA LEU A 336 -5.69 -15.17 3.41
C LEU A 336 -7.18 -14.81 3.36
N ALA A 337 -7.95 -15.40 2.46
CA ALA A 337 -9.39 -15.19 2.34
C ALA A 337 -10.20 -15.55 3.61
N CYS A 338 -9.59 -16.24 4.58
CA CYS A 338 -10.16 -16.49 5.91
C CYS A 338 -10.15 -15.26 6.83
N ALA A 339 -9.46 -14.18 6.43
CA ALA A 339 -9.38 -12.92 7.17
C ALA A 339 -10.26 -11.87 6.53
N ASN A 340 -11.00 -11.14 7.35
CA ASN A 340 -11.94 -10.11 6.92
C ASN A 340 -11.54 -8.71 7.39
N VAL A 341 -10.54 -8.59 8.25
CA VAL A 341 -10.00 -7.30 8.68
C VAL A 341 -8.53 -7.20 8.31
N MET A 342 -8.14 -6.10 7.67
CA MET A 342 -6.75 -5.75 7.41
C MET A 342 -6.41 -4.42 8.07
N VAL A 343 -5.28 -4.35 8.77
CA VAL A 343 -4.73 -3.09 9.29
C VAL A 343 -3.38 -2.83 8.63
N ILE A 344 -3.31 -1.78 7.83
CA ILE A 344 -2.11 -1.29 7.15
C ILE A 344 -1.49 -0.22 8.06
N VAL A 345 -0.48 -0.61 8.83
CA VAL A 345 0.25 0.27 9.76
C VAL A 345 1.18 1.23 9.00
N ASP A 346 1.65 0.75 7.87
CA ASP A 346 2.71 1.32 7.06
C ASP A 346 2.23 1.45 5.61
N THR A 347 2.28 2.66 5.03
CA THR A 347 1.94 2.85 3.63
C THR A 347 2.92 2.10 2.73
N THR A 348 2.40 1.37 1.74
CA THR A 348 3.25 0.68 0.76
C THR A 348 4.01 1.68 -0.12
N TRP A 349 5.00 1.21 -0.85
CA TRP A 349 5.79 2.06 -1.75
C TRP A 349 5.11 2.31 -3.10
N SER A 350 4.05 1.55 -3.41
CA SER A 350 3.31 1.62 -4.66
C SER A 350 1.85 1.17 -4.47
N ALA A 351 0.92 1.78 -5.22
CA ALA A 351 -0.48 1.32 -5.26
C ALA A 351 -0.61 -0.13 -5.74
N LEU A 352 0.33 -0.59 -6.55
CA LEU A 352 0.43 -1.99 -6.94
C LEU A 352 0.58 -2.92 -5.73
N ASP A 353 1.57 -2.64 -4.90
CA ASP A 353 1.82 -3.44 -3.70
C ASP A 353 0.59 -3.37 -2.79
N ASP A 354 -0.05 -2.20 -2.70
CA ASP A 354 -1.30 -2.02 -1.95
C ASP A 354 -2.46 -2.89 -2.50
N GLU A 355 -2.70 -2.90 -3.82
CA GLU A 355 -3.72 -3.72 -4.45
C GLU A 355 -3.45 -5.22 -4.24
N GLN A 356 -2.20 -5.64 -4.39
CA GLN A 356 -1.76 -7.01 -4.13
C GLN A 356 -1.95 -7.40 -2.66
N LEU A 357 -1.68 -6.47 -1.74
CA LEU A 357 -1.89 -6.65 -0.31
C LEU A 357 -3.37 -6.84 0.01
N ARG A 358 -4.24 -5.90 -0.41
CA ARG A 358 -5.70 -5.98 -0.20
C ARG A 358 -6.28 -7.25 -0.83
N GLY A 359 -5.80 -7.61 -2.03
CA GLY A 359 -6.17 -8.85 -2.73
C GLY A 359 -5.79 -10.16 -2.02
N ARG A 360 -5.00 -10.13 -0.94
CA ARG A 360 -4.73 -11.32 -0.11
C ARG A 360 -5.96 -11.76 0.68
N ILE A 361 -6.77 -10.80 1.11
CA ILE A 361 -7.98 -11.03 1.92
C ILE A 361 -9.27 -10.76 1.13
N PHE A 362 -9.26 -9.78 0.22
CA PHE A 362 -10.37 -9.46 -0.66
C PHE A 362 -10.31 -10.33 -1.92
N ARG A 363 -10.62 -11.62 -1.76
CA ARG A 363 -10.63 -12.62 -2.83
C ARG A 363 -11.56 -13.77 -2.50
N TYR A 364 -12.04 -14.46 -3.52
CA TYR A 364 -12.79 -15.72 -3.32
C TYR A 364 -11.93 -16.74 -2.54
N PRO A 365 -12.50 -17.51 -1.58
CA PRO A 365 -13.92 -17.66 -1.25
C PRO A 365 -14.44 -16.74 -0.12
N GLN A 366 -13.86 -15.56 0.12
CA GLN A 366 -14.32 -14.65 1.18
C GLN A 366 -15.83 -14.38 1.11
N GLN A 367 -16.52 -14.56 2.23
CA GLN A 367 -17.97 -14.36 2.36
C GLN A 367 -18.33 -13.14 3.23
N LYS A 368 -17.44 -12.76 4.15
CA LYS A 368 -17.66 -11.67 5.11
C LYS A 368 -17.31 -10.32 4.49
N GLN A 369 -17.92 -9.26 5.01
CA GLN A 369 -17.52 -7.90 4.71
C GLN A 369 -16.05 -7.71 5.07
N VAL A 370 -15.27 -7.29 4.08
CA VAL A 370 -13.86 -6.96 4.27
C VAL A 370 -13.72 -5.52 4.72
N HIS A 371 -12.97 -5.28 5.80
CA HIS A 371 -12.60 -3.96 6.30
C HIS A 371 -11.08 -3.75 6.19
N ILE A 372 -10.67 -2.62 5.64
CA ILE A 372 -9.27 -2.27 5.43
C ILE A 372 -9.00 -0.95 6.15
N TYR A 373 -8.28 -1.01 7.27
CA TYR A 373 -7.87 0.15 8.04
C TYR A 373 -6.49 0.62 7.60
N ARG A 374 -6.35 1.92 7.33
CA ARG A 374 -5.07 2.53 6.98
C ARG A 374 -4.72 3.57 8.03
N LEU A 375 -3.58 3.38 8.70
CA LEU A 375 -3.09 4.31 9.73
C LEU A 375 -2.21 5.37 9.08
N ILE A 376 -2.70 6.61 8.97
CA ILE A 376 -1.98 7.71 8.33
C ILE A 376 -1.65 8.78 9.38
N ALA A 377 -0.38 8.94 9.72
CA ALA A 377 0.05 10.03 10.60
C ALA A 377 0.07 11.38 9.86
N LEU A 378 -0.79 12.30 10.27
CA LEU A 378 -0.89 13.65 9.71
C LEU A 378 0.36 14.48 10.00
N GLY A 379 0.75 15.33 9.04
CA GLY A 379 1.95 16.17 9.16
C GLY A 379 3.27 15.38 9.05
N THR A 380 3.21 14.16 8.51
CA THR A 380 4.35 13.27 8.34
C THR A 380 4.43 12.77 6.88
N PRO A 381 5.53 12.09 6.47
CA PRO A 381 5.65 11.51 5.14
C PRO A 381 4.64 10.40 4.81
N ASP A 382 3.86 9.90 5.78
CA ASP A 382 2.75 8.98 5.46
C ASP A 382 1.78 9.62 4.47
N VAL A 383 1.45 10.90 4.65
CA VAL A 383 0.53 11.66 3.78
C VAL A 383 1.11 11.74 2.37
N PHE A 384 2.41 12.01 2.26
CA PHE A 384 3.08 12.11 0.97
C PHE A 384 3.14 10.76 0.23
N LEU A 385 3.49 9.66 0.92
CA LEU A 385 3.47 8.33 0.29
C LEU A 385 2.09 7.88 -0.11
N ASN A 386 1.10 8.18 0.72
CA ASN A 386 -0.28 7.88 0.42
C ASN A 386 -0.64 8.53 -0.92
N ASN A 387 -0.37 9.83 -1.06
CA ASN A 387 -0.61 10.58 -2.29
C ASN A 387 0.19 10.06 -3.49
N ILE A 388 1.50 9.79 -3.36
CA ILE A 388 2.30 9.23 -4.48
C ILE A 388 1.80 7.85 -4.90
N SER A 389 1.44 7.01 -3.94
CA SER A 389 0.93 5.67 -4.23
C SER A 389 -0.34 5.79 -5.05
N PHE A 390 -1.26 6.68 -4.66
CA PHE A 390 -2.48 6.99 -5.41
C PHE A 390 -2.21 7.61 -6.79
N ASP A 391 -1.26 8.53 -6.93
CA ASP A 391 -0.87 9.12 -8.23
C ASP A 391 -0.38 8.03 -9.21
N LYS A 392 0.40 7.06 -8.74
CA LYS A 392 0.78 5.89 -9.57
C LYS A 392 -0.40 4.97 -9.86
N GLY A 393 -1.40 4.92 -8.97
CA GLY A 393 -2.67 4.25 -9.22
C GLY A 393 -3.48 4.87 -10.37
N GLN A 394 -3.30 6.18 -10.65
CA GLN A 394 -3.94 6.83 -11.80
C GLN A 394 -3.42 6.26 -13.12
N LEU A 395 -2.12 5.95 -13.22
CA LEU A 395 -1.55 5.29 -14.41
C LEU A 395 -2.14 3.89 -14.63
N HIS A 396 -2.27 3.11 -13.56
CA HIS A 396 -2.92 1.81 -13.60
C HIS A 396 -4.37 1.92 -14.08
N SER A 397 -5.12 2.88 -13.52
CA SER A 397 -6.52 3.12 -13.83
C SER A 397 -6.75 3.64 -15.26
N ALA A 398 -5.85 4.50 -15.76
CA ALA A 398 -5.90 5.04 -17.12
C ALA A 398 -5.78 3.95 -18.19
N PHE A 399 -4.92 2.95 -17.96
CA PHE A 399 -4.83 1.78 -18.85
C PHE A 399 -6.05 0.87 -18.78
N ILE A 400 -6.57 0.69 -17.56
CA ILE A 400 -7.68 -0.20 -17.29
C ILE A 400 -9.02 0.37 -17.78
N GLY A 401 -9.11 1.68 -17.97
CA GLY A 401 -10.30 2.35 -18.48
C GLY A 401 -11.36 2.60 -17.41
N CYS A 402 -10.98 3.21 -16.27
CA CYS A 402 -11.97 3.92 -15.45
C CYS A 402 -12.20 5.32 -16.04
N THR A 403 -13.34 5.50 -16.71
CA THR A 403 -13.92 6.78 -17.14
C THR A 403 -14.32 7.66 -15.95
N ASP A 404 -14.22 8.98 -16.15
CA ASP A 404 -14.78 10.17 -15.45
C ASP A 404 -14.88 10.25 -13.90
N ASP A 405 -15.08 9.15 -13.18
CA ASP A 405 -15.25 9.13 -11.72
C ASP A 405 -13.97 9.49 -10.95
N ILE A 406 -12.79 9.28 -11.56
CA ILE A 406 -11.48 9.60 -10.94
C ILE A 406 -11.23 11.11 -10.86
N ARG A 407 -11.83 11.90 -11.78
CA ARG A 407 -11.86 13.37 -11.66
C ARG A 407 -12.81 13.79 -10.54
N ALA A 408 -13.97 13.15 -10.44
CA ALA A 408 -15.00 13.49 -9.44
C ALA A 408 -14.57 13.17 -7.99
N LEU A 409 -13.92 12.02 -7.76
CA LEU A 409 -13.43 11.61 -6.43
C LEU A 409 -12.31 12.48 -5.88
N ASN A 410 -11.52 13.12 -6.75
CA ASN A 410 -10.53 14.11 -6.32
C ASN A 410 -11.15 15.50 -6.12
N LEU A 411 -12.14 15.90 -6.93
CA LEU A 411 -12.81 17.19 -6.80
C LEU A 411 -13.68 17.31 -5.52
N SER A 412 -14.35 16.23 -5.10
CA SER A 412 -15.20 16.24 -3.89
C SER A 412 -14.42 16.25 -2.57
N MET A 413 -13.13 15.88 -2.60
CA MET A 413 -12.23 16.00 -1.44
C MET A 413 -11.47 17.34 -1.38
N LEU A 414 -11.67 18.23 -2.38
CA LEU A 414 -10.88 19.44 -2.58
C LEU A 414 -11.66 20.77 -2.46
N LEU A 415 -12.94 20.74 -2.08
CA LEU A 415 -13.69 21.96 -1.76
C LEU A 415 -14.21 21.90 -0.32
N PRO A 416 -13.96 22.92 0.51
CA PRO A 416 -14.80 23.14 1.68
C PRO A 416 -16.17 23.62 1.19
N SER A 417 -17.24 23.19 1.87
CA SER A 417 -18.57 23.78 1.76
C SER A 417 -18.57 25.27 2.06
#